data_AF-A0A927NJA7-F1
#
_entry.id   AF-A0A927NJA7-F1
#
_cell.length_a   1.000
_cell.length_b   1.000
_cell.length_c   1.000
_cell.angle_alpha   90.00
_cell.angle_beta   90.00
_cell.angle_gamma   90.00
#
_symmetry.space_group_name_H-M   'P 1'
#
loop_
_entity.id
_entity.type
_entity.pdbx_description
1 polymer ?
#
loop_
_entity_poly.entity_id
_entity_poly.type
_entity_poly.pdbx_seq_one_letter_code
_entity_poly.pdbx_strand_id
1 'polypeptide(L)'
;MEILMAVLVLLAGCGVFIAGMNMLGDGLEKSAGGSLKKLLGKISGNRFAGVGIGAGVTAIIQSSSATSVMAIGFVNAGVMTLYQAAAIIMGANIGTTVTGVIVAF
;
A
#
# COMPACT_ATOMS: atom_id res chain seq x y z
N MET A 1 -11.48 32.48 10.21
CA MET A 1 -12.30 31.33 10.67
C MET A 1 -12.23 30.15 9.71
N GLU A 2 -12.38 30.35 8.40
CA GLU A 2 -12.34 29.24 7.42
C GLU A 2 -11.00 28.47 7.40
N ILE A 3 -9.86 29.16 7.40
CA ILE A 3 -8.54 28.50 7.39
C ILE A 3 -8.33 27.64 8.64
N LEU A 4 -8.78 28.12 9.81
CA LEU A 4 -8.69 27.35 11.05
C LEU A 4 -9.52 26.07 10.98
N MET A 5 -10.74 26.16 10.42
CA MET A 5 -11.61 25.00 10.22
C MET A 5 -10.99 24.01 9.23
N ALA A 6 -10.42 24.48 8.12
CA ALA A 6 -9.74 23.64 7.14
C ALA A 6 -8.54 22.88 7.74
N VAL A 7 -7.72 23.56 8.56
CA VAL A 7 -6.59 22.93 9.26
C VAL A 7 -7.08 21.86 10.24
N LEU A 8 -8.14 22.14 11.01
CA LEU A 8 -8.71 21.17 11.95
C LEU A 8 -9.28 19.93 11.24
N VAL A 9 -9.98 20.13 10.11
CA VAL A 9 -10.51 19.03 9.29
C VAL A 9 -9.39 18.19 8.68
N LEU A 10 -8.31 18.83 8.21
CA LEU A 10 -7.16 18.12 7.67
C LEU A 10 -6.48 17.26 8.74
N LEU A 11 -6.26 17.81 9.94
CA LEU A 11 -5.69 17.07 11.07
C LEU A 11 -6.60 15.91 11.51
N ALA A 12 -7.90 16.13 11.59
CA ALA A 12 -8.87 15.08 11.92
C ALA A 12 -8.89 13.97 10.86
N GLY A 13 -8.89 14.34 9.57
CA GLY A 13 -8.81 13.41 8.44
C GLY A 13 -7.53 12.58 8.45
N CYS A 14 -6.38 13.20 8.72
CA CYS A 14 -5.11 12.48 8.91
C CYS A 14 -5.16 11.53 10.10
N GLY A 15 -5.78 11.92 11.22
CA GLY A 15 -5.95 11.06 12.39
C GLY A 15 -6.78 9.81 12.09
N VAL A 16 -7.94 9.99 11.45
CA VAL A 16 -8.80 8.86 11.02
C VAL A 16 -8.10 7.99 9.98
N PHE A 17 -7.37 8.61 9.04
CA PHE A 17 -6.60 7.90 8.03
C PHE A 17 -5.56 6.99 8.68
N ILE A 18 -4.70 7.53 9.54
CA ILE A 18 -3.65 6.77 10.25
C ILE A 18 -4.27 5.65 11.10
N ALA A 19 -5.36 5.92 11.82
CA ALA A 19 -6.08 4.90 12.58
C ALA A 19 -6.61 3.78 11.66
N GLY A 20 -7.18 4.12 10.51
CA GLY A 20 -7.61 3.17 9.49
C GLY A 20 -6.45 2.35 8.91
N MET A 21 -5.27 2.94 8.70
CA MET A 21 -4.08 2.21 8.24
C MET A 21 -3.63 1.18 9.27
N ASN A 22 -3.66 1.52 10.57
CA ASN A 22 -3.30 0.60 11.66
C ASN A 22 -4.31 -0.56 11.74
N MET A 23 -5.61 -0.28 11.66
CA MET A 23 -6.64 -1.31 11.64
C MET A 23 -6.53 -2.24 10.41
N LEU A 24 -6.15 -1.70 9.25
CA LEU A 24 -5.82 -2.49 8.06
C LEU A 24 -4.60 -3.37 8.30
N GLY A 25 -3.55 -2.86 8.93
CA GLY A 25 -2.37 -3.63 9.32
C GLY A 25 -2.73 -4.82 10.22
N ASP A 26 -3.44 -4.56 11.32
CA ASP A 26 -3.85 -5.58 12.29
C ASP A 26 -4.82 -6.61 11.69
N GLY A 27 -5.76 -6.15 10.86
CA GLY A 27 -6.73 -7.01 10.17
C GLY A 27 -6.05 -7.90 9.14
N LEU A 28 -5.07 -7.36 8.41
CA LEU A 28 -4.27 -8.14 7.48
C LEU A 28 -3.32 -9.08 8.21
N GLU A 29 -2.73 -8.71 9.34
CA GLU A 29 -1.90 -9.61 10.15
C GLU A 29 -2.71 -10.79 10.71
N LYS A 30 -3.92 -10.53 11.22
CA LYS A 30 -4.83 -11.58 11.70
C LYS A 30 -5.38 -12.46 10.57
N SER A 31 -5.64 -11.88 9.39
CA SER A 31 -6.16 -12.59 8.22
C SER A 31 -5.07 -13.30 7.40
N ALA A 32 -3.82 -12.84 7.52
CA ALA A 32 -2.66 -13.24 6.72
C ALA A 32 -2.43 -14.76 6.69
N GLY A 33 -2.63 -15.44 7.81
CA GLY A 33 -2.41 -16.88 7.95
C GLY A 33 -1.12 -17.39 7.26
N GLY A 34 -1.12 -18.63 6.79
CA GLY A 34 -0.01 -19.21 6.03
C GLY A 34 0.09 -18.72 4.57
N SER A 35 -0.99 -18.15 4.02
CA SER A 35 -1.08 -17.78 2.59
C SER A 35 -0.38 -16.44 2.29
N LEU A 36 -0.51 -15.44 3.16
CA LEU A 36 0.21 -14.17 3.00
C LEU A 36 1.71 -14.37 3.20
N LYS A 37 2.13 -15.21 4.16
CA LYS A 37 3.54 -15.64 4.30
C LYS A 37 4.09 -16.32 3.04
N LYS A 38 3.30 -17.15 2.34
CA LYS A 38 3.70 -17.74 1.05
C LYS A 38 3.81 -16.70 -0.07
N LEU A 39 2.90 -15.72 -0.13
CA LEU A 39 2.91 -14.66 -1.12
C LEU A 39 4.12 -13.73 -0.90
N LEU A 40 4.38 -13.35 0.35
CA LEU A 40 5.54 -12.57 0.77
C LEU A 40 6.86 -13.36 0.62
N GLY A 41 6.83 -14.67 0.83
CA GLY A 41 7.94 -15.57 0.55
C GLY A 41 8.31 -15.64 -0.94
N LYS A 42 7.34 -15.54 -1.85
CA LYS A 42 7.59 -15.42 -3.31
C LYS A 42 8.18 -14.07 -3.71
N ILE A 43 7.94 -13.02 -2.92
CA ILE A 43 8.55 -11.69 -3.09
C ILE A 43 10.01 -11.71 -2.57
N SER A 44 10.31 -12.56 -1.60
CA SER A 44 11.63 -12.72 -1.00
C SER A 44 12.63 -13.38 -1.96
N GLY A 45 13.23 -12.57 -2.84
CA GLY A 45 14.35 -12.98 -3.69
C GLY A 45 14.39 -12.31 -5.06
N ASN A 46 13.29 -11.68 -5.51
CA ASN A 46 13.23 -11.05 -6.82
C ASN A 46 12.52 -9.69 -6.78
N ARG A 47 13.31 -8.60 -6.88
CA ARG A 47 12.79 -7.22 -6.90
C ARG A 47 11.75 -6.97 -7.99
N PHE A 48 11.87 -7.64 -9.14
CA PHE A 48 10.91 -7.49 -10.24
C PHE A 48 9.55 -8.14 -9.92
N ALA A 49 9.55 -9.22 -9.14
CA ALA A 49 8.30 -9.83 -8.66
C ALA A 49 7.56 -8.87 -7.71
N GLY A 50 8.29 -8.16 -6.83
CA GLY A 50 7.73 -7.11 -5.98
C GLY A 50 7.09 -5.98 -6.78
N VAL A 51 7.77 -5.50 -7.83
CA VAL A 51 7.24 -4.48 -8.75
C VAL A 51 5.97 -4.97 -9.47
N GLY A 52 5.98 -6.20 -9.99
CA GLY A 52 4.80 -6.77 -10.67
C GLY A 52 3.59 -6.90 -9.74
N ILE A 53 3.81 -7.33 -8.49
CA ILE A 53 2.76 -7.41 -7.47
C ILE A 53 2.24 -6.01 -7.12
N GLY A 54 3.12 -5.04 -6.90
CA GLY A 54 2.71 -3.66 -6.63
C GLY A 54 1.87 -3.06 -7.76
N ALA A 55 2.26 -3.30 -9.01
CA ALA A 55 1.53 -2.85 -10.18
C ALA A 55 0.15 -3.52 -10.30
N GLY A 56 0.08 -4.84 -10.09
CA GLY A 56 -1.18 -5.60 -10.15
C GLY A 56 -2.15 -5.24 -9.02
N VAL A 57 -1.66 -5.13 -7.78
CA VAL A 57 -2.46 -4.69 -6.64
C VAL A 57 -2.99 -3.28 -6.87
N THR A 58 -2.15 -2.39 -7.40
CA THR A 58 -2.57 -1.02 -7.71
C THR A 58 -3.54 -0.96 -8.88
N ALA A 59 -3.43 -1.84 -9.88
CA ALA A 59 -4.42 -1.91 -10.96
C ALA A 59 -5.81 -2.33 -10.44
N ILE A 60 -5.85 -3.24 -9.45
CA ILE A 60 -7.09 -3.72 -8.82
C ILE A 60 -7.68 -2.65 -7.89
N ILE A 61 -6.87 -2.09 -7.01
CA ILE A 61 -7.29 -1.11 -5.99
C ILE A 61 -7.43 0.30 -6.60
N GLN A 62 -6.81 0.56 -7.75
CA GLN A 62 -6.70 1.86 -8.44
C GLN A 62 -6.11 3.00 -7.60
N SER A 63 -5.45 2.67 -6.49
CA SER A 63 -4.83 3.66 -5.60
C SER A 63 -3.41 3.23 -5.23
N SER A 64 -2.43 3.94 -5.78
CA SER A 64 -1.01 3.75 -5.44
C SER A 64 -0.74 4.18 -4.00
N SER A 65 -1.44 5.20 -3.50
CA SER A 65 -1.34 5.65 -2.10
C SER A 65 -1.82 4.58 -1.13
N ALA A 66 -2.96 3.94 -1.39
CA ALA A 66 -3.45 2.84 -0.56
C ALA A 66 -2.51 1.64 -0.59
N THR A 67 -1.97 1.31 -1.77
CA THR A 67 -1.00 0.22 -1.94
C THR A 67 0.31 0.49 -1.20
N SER A 68 0.77 1.74 -1.19
CA SER A 68 1.99 2.16 -0.48
C SER A 68 1.81 2.10 1.04
N VAL A 69 0.67 2.58 1.52
CA VAL A 69 0.28 2.49 2.93
C VAL A 69 0.21 1.04 3.40
N MET A 70 -0.40 0.16 2.61
CA MET A 70 -0.46 -1.27 2.90
C MET A 70 0.95 -1.88 3.00
N ALA A 71 1.85 -1.56 2.06
CA ALA A 71 3.23 -2.05 2.08
C ALA A 71 3.98 -1.58 3.34
N ILE A 72 3.78 -0.33 3.77
CA ILE A 72 4.34 0.18 5.03
C ILE A 72 3.70 -0.53 6.23
N GLY A 73 2.40 -0.81 6.20
CA GLY A 73 1.71 -1.59 7.23
C GLY A 73 2.31 -3.00 7.39
N PHE A 74 2.64 -3.67 6.29
CA PHE A 74 3.29 -4.99 6.33
C PHE A 74 4.72 -4.96 6.85
N VAL A 75 5.45 -3.85 6.66
CA VAL A 75 6.76 -3.65 7.30
C VAL A 75 6.59 -3.50 8.81
N ASN A 76 5.63 -2.67 9.25
CA ASN A 76 5.40 -2.44 10.67
C ASN A 76 4.93 -3.71 11.40
N ALA A 77 4.13 -4.55 10.74
CA ALA A 77 3.72 -5.87 11.23
C ALA A 77 4.85 -6.93 11.14
N GLY A 78 6.05 -6.56 10.69
CA GLY A 78 7.21 -7.46 10.61
C GLY A 78 7.10 -8.56 9.55
N VAL A 79 6.12 -8.47 8.63
CA VAL A 79 5.83 -9.51 7.64
C VAL A 79 6.66 -9.35 6.37
N MET A 80 7.18 -8.14 6.10
CA MET A 80 8.10 -7.86 5.00
C MET A 80 9.22 -6.90 5.40
N THR A 81 10.32 -6.93 4.66
CA THR A 81 11.42 -5.98 4.83
C THR A 81 11.12 -4.66 4.11
N LEU A 82 11.78 -3.58 4.54
CA LEU A 82 11.70 -2.27 3.88
C LEU A 82 12.07 -2.34 2.38
N TYR A 83 13.04 -3.19 2.04
CA TYR A 83 13.47 -3.39 0.65
C TYR A 83 12.38 -4.04 -0.22
N GLN A 84 11.65 -5.01 0.32
CA GLN A 84 10.50 -5.61 -0.37
C GLN A 84 9.35 -4.62 -0.52
N ALA A 85 9.08 -3.82 0.52
CA ALA A 85 8.08 -2.75 0.45
C ALA A 85 8.43 -1.71 -0.62
N ALA A 86 9.70 -1.30 -0.72
CA ALA A 86 10.16 -0.37 -1.74
C ALA A 86 9.92 -0.89 -3.18
N ALA A 87 10.14 -2.18 -3.42
CA ALA A 87 9.84 -2.80 -4.72
C ALA A 87 8.33 -2.77 -5.04
N ILE A 88 7.47 -3.04 -4.05
CA ILE A 88 6.00 -2.97 -4.20
C ILE A 88 5.55 -1.53 -4.47
N ILE A 89 6.10 -0.55 -3.75
CA ILE A 89 5.78 0.88 -3.93
C ILE A 89 6.17 1.34 -5.33
N MET A 90 7.34 0.92 -5.85
CA MET A 90 7.70 1.20 -7.24
C MET A 90 6.73 0.56 -8.24
N GLY A 91 6.29 -0.67 -7.99
CA GLY A 91 5.22 -1.30 -8.76
C GLY A 91 3.93 -0.50 -8.76
N ALA A 92 3.54 0.02 -7.60
CA ALA A 92 2.31 0.79 -7.45
C ALA A 92 2.30 2.07 -8.29
N ASN A 93 3.43 2.78 -8.34
CA ASN A 93 3.58 3.96 -9.19
C ASN A 93 3.48 3.62 -10.68
N ILE A 94 4.02 2.46 -11.10
CA ILE A 94 3.89 1.97 -12.47
C ILE A 94 2.42 1.61 -12.77
N GLY A 95 1.73 0.92 -11.85
CA GLY A 95 0.34 0.50 -12.03
C GLY A 95 -0.62 1.68 -12.29
N THR A 96 -0.51 2.76 -11.52
CA THR A 96 -1.32 3.98 -11.75
C THR A 96 -1.01 4.66 -13.09
N THR A 97 0.24 4.58 -13.54
CA THR A 97 0.63 5.09 -14.87
C THR A 97 -0.03 4.30 -15.99
N VAL A 98 -0.10 2.97 -15.86
CA VAL A 98 -0.75 2.09 -16.84
C VAL A 98 -2.25 2.40 -16.95
N THR A 99 -2.94 2.60 -15.83
CA THR A 99 -4.36 3.03 -15.85
C THR A 99 -4.51 4.40 -16.54
N GLY A 100 -3.61 5.34 -16.26
CA GLY A 100 -3.61 6.66 -16.91
C GLY A 100 -3.42 6.57 -18.43
N VAL A 101 -2.51 5.70 -18.89
CA VAL A 101 -2.30 5.45 -20.33
C VAL A 101 -3.54 4.81 -20.97
N ILE A 102 -4.16 3.82 -20.33
CA ILE A 102 -5.37 3.17 -20.86
C ILE A 102 -6.54 4.14 -20.98
N VAL A 103 -6.67 5.12 -20.09
CA VAL A 103 -7.73 6.14 -20.15
C VAL A 103 -7.41 7.23 -21.19
N ALA A 104 -6.13 7.50 -21.44
CA ALA A 104 -5.69 8.52 -22.39
C ALA A 104 -5.80 8.10 -23.87
N PHE A 105 -5.85 6.79 -24.15
CA PHE A 105 -5.99 6.20 -25.49
C PHE A 105 -7.38 5.60 -25.69
#